data_AF-A0A3N0C2G9-F1
#
_entry.id   AF-A0A3N0C2G9-F1
#
_cell.length_a   1.000
_cell.length_b   1.000
_cell.length_c   1.000
_cell.angle_alpha   90.00
_cell.angle_beta   90.00
_cell.angle_gamma   90.00
#
_symmetry.space_group_name_H-M   'P 1'
#
loop_
_entity.id
_entity.type
_entity.pdbx_description
1 polymer ?
#
loop_
_entity_poly.entity_id
_entity_poly.type
_entity_poly.pdbx_seq_one_letter_code
_entity_poly.pdbx_strand_id
1 'polypeptide(L)'
;MSLPLTNHTLEKLEQLLFAMGFKVRYEKGNFKTGSCLLEHSKIIVVNKFSNLEGKITALVNLVKQTTTDENLLDDRQRQFFQSLQQTELF
;
A
#
# COMPACT_ATOMS: atom_id res chain seq x y z
N MET A 1 -12.37 -0.47 11.92
CA MET A 1 -13.14 0.27 10.90
C MET A 1 -13.05 -0.50 9.60
N SER A 2 -14.16 -0.68 8.87
CA SER A 2 -14.13 -1.34 7.56
C SER A 2 -13.51 -0.38 6.55
N LEU A 3 -12.34 -0.70 6.02
CA LEU A 3 -11.71 0.11 4.96
C LEU A 3 -12.52 -0.06 3.67
N PRO A 4 -13.12 1.00 3.10
CA PRO A 4 -13.85 0.86 1.84
C PRO A 4 -12.86 0.52 0.73
N LEU A 5 -12.99 -0.69 0.17
CA LEU A 5 -12.17 -1.17 -0.94
C LEU A 5 -12.62 -0.48 -2.24
N THR A 6 -12.23 0.77 -2.43
CA THR A 6 -12.59 1.61 -3.58
C THR A 6 -11.34 2.16 -4.26
N ASN A 7 -11.45 2.57 -5.54
CA ASN A 7 -10.33 3.18 -6.27
C ASN A 7 -9.75 4.38 -5.51
N HIS A 8 -10.59 5.14 -4.81
CA HIS A 8 -10.15 6.28 -4.03
C HIS A 8 -9.22 5.90 -2.87
N THR A 9 -9.49 4.78 -2.20
CA THR A 9 -8.61 4.23 -1.15
C THR A 9 -7.30 3.72 -1.75
N LEU A 10 -7.35 3.10 -2.93
CA LEU A 10 -6.18 2.66 -3.67
C LEU A 10 -5.25 3.85 -3.98
N GLU A 11 -5.80 4.90 -4.59
CA GLU A 11 -5.03 6.12 -4.91
C GLU A 11 -4.42 6.75 -3.67
N LYS A 12 -5.16 6.81 -2.54
CA LYS A 12 -4.62 7.30 -1.26
C LYS A 12 -3.45 6.46 -0.75
N LEU A 13 -3.53 5.14 -0.85
CA LEU A 13 -2.45 4.23 -0.46
C LEU A 13 -1.23 4.40 -1.37
N GLU A 14 -1.43 4.56 -2.68
CA GLU A 14 -0.35 4.82 -3.62
C GLU A 14 0.35 6.15 -3.34
N GLN A 15 -0.41 7.21 -3.06
CA GLN A 15 0.11 8.52 -2.66
C GLN A 15 0.88 8.44 -1.34
N LEU A 16 0.35 7.70 -0.36
CA LEU A 16 1.00 7.46 0.93
C LEU A 16 2.35 6.76 0.72
N LEU A 17 2.34 5.64 0.01
CA LEU A 17 3.55 4.87 -0.31
C LEU A 17 4.55 5.74 -1.09
N PHE A 18 4.09 6.55 -2.02
CA PHE A 18 4.94 7.49 -2.75
C PHE A 18 5.61 8.51 -1.82
N ALA A 19 4.88 9.07 -0.86
CA ALA A 19 5.42 9.97 0.16
C ALA A 19 6.42 9.28 1.10
N MET A 20 6.20 8.00 1.42
CA MET A 20 7.16 7.17 2.15
C MET A 20 8.45 6.85 1.36
N GLY A 21 8.50 7.22 0.08
CA GLY A 21 9.61 6.91 -0.82
C GLY A 21 9.48 5.56 -1.52
N PHE A 22 8.28 4.94 -1.51
CA PHE A 22 7.98 3.72 -2.24
C PHE A 22 7.37 4.02 -3.60
N LYS A 23 7.85 3.37 -4.65
CA LYS A 23 7.26 3.49 -6.00
C LYS A 23 6.34 2.32 -6.29
N VAL A 24 5.06 2.61 -6.46
CA VAL A 24 4.08 1.61 -6.95
C VAL A 24 4.21 1.49 -8.46
N ARG A 25 4.39 0.28 -8.96
CA ARG A 25 4.45 -0.07 -10.38
C ARG A 25 3.50 -1.19 -10.70
N TYR A 26 2.75 -1.02 -11.78
CA TYR A 26 1.87 -2.06 -12.29
C TYR A 26 2.58 -2.84 -13.40
N GLU A 27 2.91 -4.10 -13.13
CA GLU A 27 3.49 -4.98 -14.14
C GLU A 27 2.56 -6.14 -14.48
N LYS A 28 2.69 -6.61 -15.73
CA LYS A 28 2.05 -7.83 -16.22
C LYS A 28 3.02 -8.99 -15.99
N GLY A 29 3.11 -9.45 -14.74
CA GLY A 29 3.95 -10.58 -14.36
C GLY A 29 3.13 -11.64 -13.63
N ASN A 30 3.50 -12.91 -13.79
CA ASN A 30 2.95 -14.02 -13.01
C ASN A 30 3.55 -13.99 -11.59
N PHE A 31 3.22 -12.95 -10.82
CA PHE A 31 3.62 -12.83 -9.42
C PHE A 31 2.81 -13.85 -8.62
N LYS A 32 3.46 -14.93 -8.18
CA LYS A 32 2.83 -16.02 -7.41
C LYS A 32 2.01 -15.54 -6.19
N THR A 33 2.27 -14.34 -5.68
CA THR A 33 1.66 -13.79 -4.45
C THR A 33 0.80 -12.54 -4.71
N GLY A 34 0.51 -12.17 -5.96
CA GLY A 34 -0.37 -11.03 -6.30
C GLY A 34 0.25 -9.62 -6.16
N SER A 35 1.30 -9.48 -5.34
CA SER A 35 2.12 -8.28 -5.20
C SER A 35 3.54 -8.64 -4.73
N CYS A 36 4.55 -7.91 -5.22
CA CYS A 36 5.94 -8.09 -4.82
C CYS A 36 6.51 -6.76 -4.30
N LEU A 37 7.04 -6.76 -3.09
CA LEU A 37 7.79 -5.63 -2.53
C LEU A 37 9.28 -5.87 -2.77
N LEU A 38 9.92 -4.95 -3.49
CA LEU A 38 11.36 -4.84 -3.56
C LEU A 38 11.83 -3.93 -2.43
N GLU A 39 12.09 -4.50 -1.26
CA GLU A 39 12.66 -3.78 -0.09
C GLU A 39 13.94 -3.03 -0.44
N HIS A 40 14.81 -3.63 -1.27
CA HIS A 40 16.10 -3.05 -1.65
C HIS A 40 15.96 -1.73 -2.43
N SER A 41 14.93 -1.59 -3.27
CA SER A 41 14.71 -0.38 -4.07
C SER A 41 13.49 0.43 -3.64
N LYS A 42 12.81 0.01 -2.57
CA LYS A 42 11.49 0.54 -2.16
C LYS A 42 10.50 0.57 -3.34
N ILE A 43 10.46 -0.48 -4.15
CA ILE A 43 9.54 -0.57 -5.30
C ILE A 43 8.47 -1.60 -5.00
N ILE A 44 7.20 -1.21 -5.14
CA ILE A 44 6.06 -2.11 -4.97
C ILE A 44 5.54 -2.45 -6.35
N VAL A 45 5.58 -3.73 -6.71
CA VAL A 45 5.05 -4.21 -7.98
C VAL A 45 3.71 -4.89 -7.74
N VAL A 46 2.66 -4.32 -8.30
CA VAL A 46 1.29 -4.83 -8.20
C VAL A 46 0.92 -5.48 -9.52
N ASN A 47 0.36 -6.69 -9.46
CA ASN A 47 -0.10 -7.36 -10.67
C ASN A 47 -1.28 -6.59 -11.27
N LYS A 48 -1.16 -6.20 -12.55
CA LYS A 48 -2.24 -5.50 -13.26
C LYS A 48 -3.54 -6.32 -13.31
N PHE A 49 -3.43 -7.65 -13.32
CA PHE A 49 -4.56 -8.59 -13.37
C PHE A 49 -5.29 -8.78 -12.03
N SER A 50 -4.73 -8.30 -10.91
CA SER A 50 -5.40 -8.39 -9.61
C SER A 50 -6.63 -7.49 -9.55
N ASN A 51 -7.71 -8.00 -8.94
CA ASN A 51 -8.90 -7.21 -8.61
C ASN A 51 -8.55 -6.05 -7.67
N LEU A 52 -9.38 -5.00 -7.69
CA LEU A 52 -9.21 -3.80 -6.87
C LEU A 52 -9.04 -4.14 -5.38
N GLU A 53 -9.86 -5.03 -4.85
CA GLU A 53 -9.76 -5.52 -3.47
C GLU A 53 -8.40 -6.16 -3.19
N GLY A 54 -7.94 -7.04 -4.09
CA GLY A 54 -6.63 -7.69 -3.95
C GLY A 54 -5.48 -6.69 -4.00
N LYS A 55 -5.58 -5.64 -4.82
CA LYS A 55 -4.58 -4.56 -4.89
C LYS A 55 -4.54 -3.75 -3.61
N ILE A 56 -5.70 -3.36 -3.07
CA ILE A 56 -5.78 -2.61 -1.81
C ILE A 56 -5.26 -3.44 -0.65
N THR A 57 -5.70 -4.69 -0.51
CA THR A 57 -5.23 -5.59 0.56
C THR A 57 -3.72 -5.80 0.49
N ALA A 58 -3.17 -6.00 -0.71
CA ALA A 58 -1.74 -6.06 -0.93
C ALA A 58 -1.03 -4.78 -0.45
N LEU A 59 -1.47 -3.62 -0.90
CA LEU A 59 -0.86 -2.35 -0.52
C LEU A 59 -0.97 -2.08 0.98
N VAL A 60 -2.11 -2.38 1.62
CA VAL A 60 -2.29 -2.23 3.07
C VAL A 60 -1.34 -3.16 3.83
N ASN A 61 -1.23 -4.43 3.42
CA ASN A 61 -0.29 -5.36 4.03
C ASN A 61 1.16 -4.91 3.85
N LEU A 62 1.50 -4.33 2.70
CA LEU A 62 2.82 -3.79 2.46
C LEU A 62 3.07 -2.56 3.32
N VAL A 63 2.14 -1.62 3.40
CA VAL A 63 2.17 -0.46 4.29
C VAL A 63 2.31 -0.89 5.75
N LYS A 64 1.66 -2.00 6.16
CA LYS A 64 1.79 -2.55 7.51
C LYS A 64 3.16 -3.17 7.80
N GLN A 65 3.66 -3.98 6.87
CA GLN A 65 4.98 -4.62 6.99
C GLN A 65 6.11 -3.60 6.84
N THR A 66 5.88 -2.56 6.05
CA THR A 66 6.82 -1.48 5.80
C THR A 66 6.65 -0.41 6.86
N THR A 67 7.39 -0.53 7.95
CA THR A 67 7.47 0.53 8.95
C THR A 67 8.22 1.72 8.36
N THR A 68 7.48 2.74 7.92
CA THR A 68 8.05 4.05 7.56
C THR A 68 7.93 4.99 8.75
N ASP A 69 8.98 5.79 8.96
CA ASP A 69 8.96 6.91 9.89
C ASP A 69 7.82 7.87 9.56
N GLU A 70 6.90 8.02 10.50
CA GLU A 70 5.81 8.98 10.38
C GLU A 70 6.35 10.41 10.17
N ASN A 71 7.60 10.68 10.57
CA ASN A 71 8.27 11.97 10.37
C ASN A 71 8.50 12.31 8.88
N LEU A 72 8.47 11.31 8.00
CA LEU A 72 8.59 11.50 6.56
C LEU A 72 7.23 11.81 5.89
N LEU A 73 6.13 11.68 6.63
CA LEU A 73 4.77 11.84 6.15
C LEU A 73 4.18 13.18 6.62
N ASP A 74 3.36 13.79 5.77
CA ASP A 74 2.53 14.93 6.14
C ASP A 74 1.48 14.55 7.21
N ASP A 75 0.98 15.52 7.98
CA ASP A 75 -0.03 15.29 9.03
C ASP A 75 -1.22 14.45 8.56
N ARG A 76 -1.73 14.73 7.35
CA ARG A 76 -2.83 13.97 6.74
C ARG A 76 -2.48 12.51 6.47
N GLN A 77 -1.24 12.26 6.04
CA GLN A 77 -0.73 10.94 5.71
C GLN A 77 -0.43 10.14 6.98
N ARG A 78 0.13 10.77 8.01
CA ARG A 78 0.34 10.16 9.34
C ARG A 78 -0.99 9.70 9.94
N GLN A 79 -2.00 10.56 9.96
CA GLN A 79 -3.32 10.17 10.47
C GLN A 79 -3.95 8.99 9.70
N PHE A 80 -3.78 8.97 8.38
CA PHE A 80 -4.24 7.86 7.55
C PHE A 80 -3.45 6.58 7.82
N PHE A 81 -2.12 6.66 7.92
CA PHE A 81 -1.25 5.52 8.23
C PHE A 81 -1.54 4.95 9.63
N GLN A 82 -1.67 5.79 10.65
CA GLN A 82 -2.07 5.37 12.00
C GLN A 82 -3.43 4.67 11.98
N SER A 83 -4.40 5.22 11.25
CA SER A 83 -5.72 4.59 11.10
C SER A 83 -5.63 3.21 10.44
N LEU A 84 -4.71 3.01 9.48
CA LEU A 84 -4.47 1.73 8.83
C LEU A 84 -3.72 0.74 9.75
N GLN A 85 -2.74 1.21 10.52
CA GLN A 85 -2.01 0.41 11.50
C GLN A 85 -2.95 -0.11 12.61
N GLN A 86 -3.82 0.76 13.11
CA GLN A 86 -4.84 0.42 14.11
C GLN A 86 -6.02 -0.37 13.54
N THR A 87 -6.13 -0.49 12.22
CA THR A 87 -7.15 -1.35 11.61
C THR A 87 -6.66 -2.78 11.63
N GLU A 88 -7.17 -3.59 12.55
CA GLU A 88 -6.96 -5.04 12.52
C GLU A 88 -7.68 -5.62 11.29
N LEU A 89 -6.90 -6.14 10.34
CA LEU A 89 -7.43 -7.00 9.27
C LEU A 89 -7.54 -8.37 9.92
N PHE A 90 -8.78 -8.72 10.26
CA PHE A 90 -9.15 -9.99 10.89
C PHE A 90 -8.68 -11.20 10.09
#